data_AF-A0A1Y6BVT2-F1
#
_entry.id   AF-A0A1Y6BVT2-F1
#
_cell.length_a   1.000
_cell.length_b   1.000
_cell.length_c   1.000
_cell.angle_alpha   90.00
_cell.angle_beta   90.00
_cell.angle_gamma   90.00
#
_symmetry.space_group_name_H-M   'P 1'
#
loop_
_entity.id
_entity.type
_entity.pdbx_description
1 polymer ?
#
loop_
_entity_poly.entity_id
_entity_poly.type
_entity_poly.pdbx_seq_one_letter_code
_entity_poly.pdbx_strand_id
1 'polypeptide(L)'
;MSLIENEGSTGERGFFGRRIAKVKSTIAGRIREKAIERATTRIYLHGRRPEDYDEDVLEVIVKEEEDKLKSEFKDKGILVLLAALGLSFWS
;
A
#
# COMPACT_ATOMS: atom_id res chain seq x y z
N MET A 1 17.94 24.12 -33.89
CA MET A 1 18.27 24.82 -32.62
C MET A 1 17.69 23.98 -31.50
N SER A 2 18.57 23.56 -30.60
CA SER A 2 18.53 22.47 -29.60
C SER A 2 17.20 21.94 -29.02
N LEU A 3 17.10 20.62 -29.09
CA LEU A 3 16.45 19.73 -28.12
C LEU A 3 16.83 20.11 -26.68
N ILE A 4 15.83 20.26 -25.81
CA ILE A 4 16.06 20.18 -24.36
C ILE A 4 15.70 18.75 -23.97
N GLU A 5 16.74 17.91 -23.90
CA GLU A 5 16.71 16.66 -23.15
C GLU A 5 16.40 17.00 -21.69
N ASN A 6 15.20 16.64 -21.25
CA ASN A 6 14.84 16.63 -19.84
C ASN A 6 15.34 15.31 -19.23
N GLU A 7 16.66 15.19 -19.07
CA GLU A 7 17.27 14.15 -18.25
C GLU A 7 17.22 14.59 -16.78
N GLY A 8 16.03 14.48 -16.20
CA GLY A 8 15.77 14.70 -14.78
C GLY A 8 16.44 13.65 -13.91
N SER A 9 17.69 13.92 -13.54
CA SER A 9 18.45 13.46 -12.37
C SER A 9 17.91 12.23 -11.63
N THR A 10 18.37 11.04 -12.01
CA THR A 10 18.34 9.89 -11.10
C THR A 10 19.50 10.02 -10.11
N GLY A 11 19.37 11.00 -9.21
CA GLY A 11 20.35 11.31 -8.18
C GLY A 11 20.59 10.10 -7.27
N GLU A 12 21.86 9.88 -6.96
CA GLU A 12 22.41 8.76 -6.21
C GLU A 12 21.64 8.50 -4.91
N ARG A 13 20.83 7.44 -4.88
CA ARG A 13 20.20 6.97 -3.64
C ARG A 13 21.30 6.41 -2.73
N GLY A 14 21.79 7.25 -1.82
CA GLY A 14 22.73 6.86 -0.76
C GLY A 14 22.25 5.66 0.07
N PHE A 15 23.12 5.10 0.92
CA PHE A 15 22.86 3.89 1.71
C PHE A 15 21.49 3.90 2.42
N PHE A 16 21.11 5.03 3.01
CA PHE A 16 19.83 5.20 3.69
C PHE A 16 18.64 5.10 2.73
N GLY A 17 18.71 5.73 1.55
CA GLY A 17 17.65 5.67 0.53
C GLY A 17 17.38 4.26 0.02
N ARG A 18 18.42 3.43 -0.13
CA ARG A 18 18.26 2.01 -0.50
C ARG A 18 17.56 1.19 0.60
N ARG A 19 17.87 1.44 1.87
CA ARG A 19 17.23 0.77 3.01
C ARG A 19 15.74 1.10 3.09
N ILE A 20 15.37 2.38 2.98
CA ILE A 20 13.97 2.82 3.00
C ILE A 20 13.18 2.23 1.83
N ALA A 21 13.75 2.23 0.62
CA ALA A 21 13.10 1.63 -0.54
C ALA A 21 12.83 0.12 -0.35
N LYS A 22 13.78 -0.61 0.26
CA LYS A 22 13.61 -2.03 0.56
C LYS A 22 12.51 -2.28 1.59
N VAL A 23 12.44 -1.47 2.65
CA VAL A 23 11.36 -1.58 3.64
C VAL A 23 10.01 -1.27 2.99
N LYS A 24 9.93 -0.22 2.17
CA LYS A 24 8.71 0.14 1.43
C LYS A 24 8.23 -1.00 0.54
N SER A 25 9.11 -1.69 -0.18
CA SER A 25 8.71 -2.83 -1.02
C SER A 25 8.23 -4.01 -0.19
N THR A 26 8.87 -4.32 0.93
CA THR A 26 8.42 -5.39 1.83
C THR A 26 7.05 -5.09 2.43
N ILE A 27 6.81 -3.85 2.86
CA ILE A 27 5.50 -3.44 3.38
C ILE A 27 4.43 -3.51 2.27
N ALA A 28 4.75 -3.03 1.06
CA ALA A 28 3.82 -3.10 -0.07
C ALA A 28 3.41 -4.54 -0.39
N GLY A 29 4.36 -5.49 -0.39
CA GLY A 29 4.05 -6.92 -0.56
C GLY A 29 3.08 -7.44 0.49
N ARG A 30 3.32 -7.14 1.77
CA ARG A 30 2.43 -7.55 2.88
C ARG A 30 1.04 -6.93 2.79
N ILE A 31 0.94 -5.67 2.36
CA ILE A 31 -0.36 -5.01 2.15
C ILE A 31 -1.12 -5.73 1.04
N ARG A 32 -0.45 -6.08 -0.07
CA ARG A 32 -1.08 -6.81 -1.17
C ARG A 32 -1.54 -8.21 -0.73
N GLU A 33 -0.71 -8.98 -0.03
CA GLU A 33 -1.08 -10.28 0.54
C GLU A 33 -2.34 -10.17 1.42
N LYS A 34 -2.38 -9.16 2.30
CA LYS A 34 -3.53 -8.94 3.18
C LYS A 34 -4.77 -8.46 2.41
N ALA A 35 -4.58 -7.69 1.34
CA ALA A 35 -5.66 -7.26 0.46
C ALA A 35 -6.28 -8.46 -0.27
N ILE A 36 -5.46 -9.40 -0.76
CA ILE A 36 -5.93 -10.66 -1.35
C ILE A 36 -6.75 -11.47 -0.34
N GLU A 37 -6.29 -11.58 0.91
CA GLU A 37 -7.03 -12.25 1.97
C GLU A 37 -8.40 -11.60 2.22
N ARG A 38 -8.44 -10.26 2.38
CA ARG A 38 -9.70 -9.52 2.58
C ARG A 38 -10.63 -9.61 1.37
N ALA A 39 -10.10 -9.48 0.15
CA ALA A 39 -10.86 -9.63 -1.08
C ALA A 39 -11.48 -11.03 -1.19
N THR A 40 -10.70 -12.06 -0.87
CA THR A 40 -11.16 -13.45 -0.81
C THR A 40 -12.29 -13.62 0.21
N THR A 41 -12.12 -13.12 1.44
CA THR A 41 -13.17 -13.12 2.45
C THR A 41 -14.44 -12.40 1.96
N ARG A 42 -14.30 -11.22 1.34
CA ARG A 42 -15.41 -10.43 0.80
C ARG A 42 -16.18 -11.21 -0.28
N ILE A 43 -15.47 -11.87 -1.19
CA ILE A 43 -16.05 -12.71 -2.24
C ILE A 43 -16.87 -13.86 -1.62
N TYR A 44 -16.30 -14.57 -0.64
CA TYR A 44 -17.00 -15.65 0.06
C TYR A 44 -18.24 -15.16 0.82
N LEU A 45 -18.17 -13.99 1.47
CA LEU A 45 -19.32 -13.40 2.16
C LEU A 45 -20.48 -13.03 1.21
N HIS A 46 -20.19 -12.82 -0.07
CA HIS A 46 -21.19 -12.63 -1.12
C HIS A 46 -21.68 -13.94 -1.75
N GLY A 47 -21.31 -15.10 -1.21
CA GLY A 47 -21.71 -16.41 -1.71
C GLY A 47 -21.07 -16.78 -3.05
N ARG A 48 -19.94 -16.16 -3.38
CA ARG A 48 -19.14 -16.42 -4.58
C ARG A 48 -17.78 -16.99 -4.19
N ARG A 49 -17.06 -17.54 -5.16
CA ARG A 49 -15.67 -17.97 -4.99
C ARG A 49 -14.75 -17.15 -5.90
N PRO A 50 -13.46 -17.01 -5.57
CA PRO A 50 -12.51 -16.28 -6.43
C PRO A 50 -12.45 -16.84 -7.85
N GLU A 51 -12.60 -18.15 -8.00
CA GLU A 51 -12.58 -18.83 -9.31
C GLU A 51 -13.79 -18.49 -10.19
N ASP A 52 -14.82 -17.85 -9.64
CA ASP A 52 -16.01 -17.43 -10.38
C ASP A 52 -15.82 -16.06 -11.09
N TYR A 53 -14.64 -15.44 -10.97
CA TYR A 53 -14.31 -14.13 -11.56
C TYR A 53 -13.12 -14.22 -12.52
N ASP A 54 -13.12 -13.35 -13.53
CA ASP A 54 -11.96 -13.12 -14.39
C ASP A 54 -10.81 -12.43 -13.61
N GLU A 55 -9.59 -12.66 -14.07
CA GLU A 55 -8.36 -12.13 -13.43
C GLU A 55 -8.38 -10.60 -13.32
N ASP A 56 -8.83 -9.89 -14.35
CA ASP A 56 -8.95 -8.43 -14.35
C ASP A 56 -9.91 -7.93 -13.26
N VAL A 57 -11.01 -8.66 -13.03
CA VAL A 57 -12.00 -8.32 -12.00
C VAL A 57 -11.44 -8.59 -10.61
N LEU A 58 -10.74 -9.71 -10.43
CA LEU A 58 -10.06 -10.01 -9.17
C LEU A 58 -9.00 -8.96 -8.84
N GLU A 59 -8.22 -8.49 -9.82
CA GLU A 59 -7.23 -7.45 -9.59
C GLU A 59 -7.90 -6.14 -9.14
N VAL A 60 -9.04 -5.76 -9.73
CA VAL A 60 -9.80 -4.57 -9.27
C VAL A 60 -10.25 -4.74 -7.81
N ILE A 61 -10.85 -5.89 -7.48
CA ILE A 61 -11.33 -6.19 -6.11
C ILE A 61 -10.16 -6.15 -5.10
N VAL A 62 -9.03 -6.78 -5.43
CA VAL A 62 -7.83 -6.76 -4.59
C VAL A 62 -7.28 -5.34 -4.47
N LYS A 63 -7.28 -4.56 -5.56
CA LYS A 63 -6.77 -3.20 -5.56
C LYS A 63 -7.58 -2.28 -4.66
N GLU A 64 -8.90 -2.40 -4.68
CA GLU A 64 -9.77 -1.67 -3.76
C GLU A 64 -9.43 -1.97 -2.29
N GLU A 65 -9.25 -3.25 -1.95
CA GLU A 65 -8.86 -3.63 -0.59
C GLU A 65 -7.45 -3.15 -0.25
N GLU A 66 -6.50 -3.19 -1.19
CA GLU A 66 -5.14 -2.67 -1.03
C GLU A 66 -5.15 -1.17 -0.68
N ASP A 67 -5.99 -0.39 -1.36
CA ASP A 67 -6.09 1.05 -1.13
C ASP A 67 -6.79 1.38 0.20
N LYS A 68 -7.82 0.62 0.59
CA LYS A 68 -8.42 0.71 1.93
C LYS A 68 -7.40 0.40 3.03
N LEU A 69 -6.59 -0.64 2.86
CA LEU A 69 -5.53 -0.97 3.81
C LEU A 69 -4.52 0.17 3.93
N LYS A 70 -4.07 0.73 2.81
CA LYS A 70 -3.11 1.85 2.84
C LYS A 70 -3.66 3.06 3.59
N SER A 71 -4.94 3.41 3.37
CA SER A 71 -5.57 4.50 4.11
C SER A 71 -5.64 4.17 5.61
N GLU A 72 -6.09 2.96 5.97
CA GLU A 72 -6.14 2.52 7.37
C GLU A 72 -4.75 2.59 8.05
N PHE A 73 -3.69 2.16 7.36
CA PHE A 73 -2.32 2.20 7.90
C PHE A 73 -1.80 3.63 8.05
N LYS A 74 -2.14 4.53 7.11
CA LYS A 74 -1.78 5.95 7.21
C LYS A 74 -2.48 6.59 8.41
N ASP A 75 -3.78 6.33 8.58
CA ASP A 75 -4.59 6.93 9.63
C ASP A 75 -4.23 6.37 11.02
N LYS A 76 -4.06 5.06 11.14
CA LYS A 76 -3.58 4.45 12.38
C LYS A 76 -2.12 4.83 12.65
N GLY A 77 -1.31 4.94 11.60
CA GLY A 77 0.10 5.34 11.69
C GLY A 77 0.26 6.75 12.25
N ILE A 78 -0.54 7.72 11.80
CA ILE A 78 -0.50 9.07 12.36
C ILE A 78 -0.90 9.06 13.84
N LEU A 79 -1.93 8.30 14.22
CA LEU A 79 -2.34 8.16 15.63
C LEU A 79 -1.23 7.54 16.49
N VAL A 80 -0.58 6.49 16.01
CA VAL A 80 0.56 5.84 16.69
C VAL A 80 1.72 6.81 16.85
N LEU A 81 2.04 7.60 15.82
CA LEU A 81 3.09 8.61 15.89
C LEU A 81 2.74 9.71 16.90
N LEU A 82 1.51 10.21 16.90
CA LEU A 82 1.04 11.20 17.87
C LEU A 82 1.15 10.67 19.31
N ALA A 83 0.70 9.43 19.55
CA ALA A 83 0.82 8.78 20.84
C ALA A 83 2.29 8.60 21.28
N ALA A 84 3.16 8.18 20.36
CA ALA A 84 4.60 8.04 20.63
C ALA A 84 5.28 9.38 20.95
N LEU A 85 4.77 10.49 20.39
CA LEU A 85 5.21 11.85 20.70
C LEU A 85 4.59 12.41 21.99
N GLY A 86 3.77 11.63 22.71
CA GLY A 86 3.12 12.06 23.95
C GLY A 86 1.90 12.96 23.73
N LEU A 87 1.44 13.12 22.48
CA LEU A 87 0.23 13.85 22.14
C LEU A 87 -0.98 12.92 22.35
N SER A 88 -1.29 12.65 23.62
CA SER A 88 -2.54 12.00 24.01
C SER A 88 -3.61 13.09 24.16
N PHE A 89 -4.37 13.32 23.11
CA PHE A 89 -5.62 14.07 23.26
C PHE A 89 -6.55 13.22 24.14
N TRP A 90 -6.87 13.76 25.31
CA TRP A 90 -7.68 13.12 26.35
C TRP A 90 -8.94 12.46 25.77
N SER A 91 -9.20 11.25 26.30
CA SER A 91 -10.36 10.34 26.20
C SER A 91 -11.61 10.80 25.46
#